data_AF-A0A7Y2JND2-F1
#
_entry.id   AF-A0A7Y2JND2-F1
#
_cell.length_a   1.000
_cell.length_b   1.000
_cell.length_c   1.000
_cell.angle_alpha   90.00
_cell.angle_beta   90.00
_cell.angle_gamma   90.00
#
_symmetry.space_group_name_H-M   'P 1'
#
loop_
_entity.id
_entity.type
_entity.pdbx_description
1 polymer ?
#
loop_
_entity_poly.entity_id
_entity_poly.type
_entity_poly.pdbx_seq_one_letter_code
_entity_poly.pdbx_strand_id
1 'polypeptide(L)'
;GEAKSLGLLREVVAPDRLEQAVWDLARLIASGPPLVYAAIKEVVRDAEDSKFQDVLNRITKRQLATVDRLYSSEDQLEGAKAFAEKRDPVWKGR
;
A
#
# COMPACT_ATOMS: atom_id res chain seq x y z
N GLY A 1 2.17 16.45 -19.97
CA GLY A 1 3.54 16.18 -20.44
C GLY A 1 3.69 14.70 -20.69
N GLU A 2 4.46 14.33 -21.71
CA GLU A 2 4.63 12.95 -22.20
C GLU A 2 5.09 11.95 -21.12
N ALA A 3 5.83 12.39 -20.09
CA ALA A 3 6.24 11.54 -18.97
C ALA A 3 5.06 11.02 -18.12
N LYS A 4 3.96 11.78 -18.00
CA LYS A 4 2.76 11.33 -17.26
C LYS A 4 2.03 10.23 -18.04
N SER A 5 1.94 10.34 -19.37
CA SER A 5 1.32 9.30 -20.21
C SER A 5 2.12 8.01 -20.27
N LEU A 6 3.43 8.07 -20.06
CA LEU A 6 4.30 6.90 -19.95
C LEU A 6 4.29 6.25 -18.56
N GLY A 7 3.52 6.79 -17.61
CA GLY A 7 3.46 6.26 -16.23
C GLY A 7 4.68 6.58 -15.37
N LEU A 8 5.61 7.40 -15.85
CA LEU A 8 6.83 7.79 -15.12
C LEU A 8 6.53 8.81 -14.01
N LEU A 9 5.45 9.56 -14.14
CA LEU A 9 5.01 10.56 -13.17
C LEU A 9 3.56 10.31 -12.76
N ARG A 10 3.30 10.34 -11.45
CA ARG A 10 1.94 10.26 -10.89
C ARG A 10 1.11 11.50 -11.24
N GLU A 11 1.69 12.69 -11.09
CA GLU A 11 0.97 13.95 -11.17
C GLU A 11 1.89 15.09 -11.65
N VAL A 12 1.31 16.09 -12.33
CA VAL A 12 1.99 17.31 -12.73
C VAL A 12 1.12 18.48 -12.26
N VAL A 13 1.68 19.34 -11.42
CA VAL A 13 1.00 20.50 -10.82
C VAL A 13 1.76 21.79 -11.15
N ALA A 14 1.10 22.93 -11.01
CA ALA A 14 1.77 24.22 -11.12
C ALA A 14 2.82 24.38 -9.99
N PRO A 15 3.94 25.10 -10.22
CA PRO A 15 5.03 25.19 -9.24
C PRO A 15 4.60 25.68 -7.85
N ASP A 16 3.68 26.65 -7.81
CA ASP A 16 3.10 27.23 -6.58
C ASP A 16 2.20 26.25 -5.81
N ARG A 17 1.78 25.15 -6.45
CA ARG A 17 0.98 24.07 -5.84
C ARG A 17 1.81 22.87 -5.41
N LEU A 18 3.09 22.81 -5.75
CA LEU A 18 3.94 21.63 -5.54
C LEU A 18 4.01 21.23 -4.06
N GLU A 19 4.29 22.20 -3.18
CA GLU A 19 4.40 21.94 -1.74
C GLU A 19 3.11 21.38 -1.15
N GLN A 20 1.97 21.99 -1.49
CA GLN A 20 0.66 21.54 -1.04
C GLN A 20 0.38 20.10 -1.53
N ALA A 21 0.62 19.82 -2.81
CA ALA A 21 0.38 18.49 -3.39
C ALA A 21 1.25 17.40 -2.74
N VAL A 22 2.52 17.71 -2.43
CA VAL A 22 3.43 16.80 -1.73
C VAL A 22 2.92 16.50 -0.32
N TRP A 23 2.51 17.53 0.44
CA TRP A 23 2.00 17.33 1.80
C TRP A 23 0.66 16.61 1.84
N ASP A 24 -0.22 16.84 0.86
CA ASP A 24 -1.48 16.10 0.74
C ASP A 24 -1.22 14.62 0.49
N LEU A 25 -0.28 14.29 -0.40
CA LEU A 25 0.12 12.91 -0.64
C LEU A 25 0.78 12.28 0.59
N ALA A 26 1.67 13.00 1.28
CA ALA A 26 2.34 12.51 2.48
C ALA A 26 1.33 12.22 3.59
N ARG A 27 0.35 13.10 3.82
CA ARG A 27 -0.73 12.89 4.79
C ARG A 27 -1.61 11.70 4.43
N LEU A 28 -1.97 11.57 3.15
CA LEU A 28 -2.75 10.43 2.66
C LEU A 28 -2.03 9.11 2.95
N ILE A 29 -0.75 9.01 2.59
CA ILE A 29 0.06 7.81 2.86
C ILE A 29 0.21 7.57 4.38
N ALA A 30 0.44 8.62 5.16
CA ALA A 30 0.58 8.49 6.61
C ALA A 30 -0.71 8.04 7.32
N SER A 31 -1.88 8.39 6.78
CA SER A 31 -3.19 7.97 7.31
C SER A 31 -3.60 6.55 6.92
N GLY A 32 -2.90 5.93 5.98
CA GLY A 32 -3.25 4.61 5.48
C GLY A 32 -2.63 3.44 6.24
N PRO A 33 -2.98 2.20 5.88
CA PRO A 33 -2.54 0.99 6.57
C PRO A 33 -1.04 0.70 6.33
N PRO A 34 -0.15 0.93 7.31
CA PRO A 34 1.29 0.83 7.10
C PRO A 34 1.74 -0.60 6.75
N LEU A 35 1.12 -1.62 7.35
CA LEU A 35 1.45 -3.02 7.09
C LEU A 35 0.98 -3.48 5.70
N VAL A 36 -0.15 -2.97 5.22
CA VAL A 36 -0.62 -3.23 3.84
C VAL A 36 0.33 -2.60 2.83
N TYR A 37 0.82 -1.38 3.08
CA TYR A 37 1.79 -0.74 2.21
C TYR A 37 3.12 -1.50 2.15
N ALA A 38 3.58 -2.03 3.28
CA ALA A 38 4.76 -2.90 3.32
C ALA A 38 4.53 -4.18 2.49
N ALA A 39 3.38 -4.84 2.68
CA ALA A 39 2.98 -6.04 1.95
C ALA A 39 2.92 -5.83 0.44
N ILE A 40 2.22 -4.80 -0.02
CA ILE A 40 2.10 -4.50 -1.45
C ILE A 40 3.47 -4.21 -2.06
N LYS A 41 4.35 -3.47 -1.37
CA LYS A 41 5.70 -3.17 -1.87
C LYS A 41 6.59 -4.41 -1.98
N GLU A 42 6.49 -5.36 -1.05
CA GLU A 42 7.22 -6.63 -1.16
C GLU A 42 6.66 -7.49 -2.29
N VAL A 43 5.33 -7.62 -2.38
CA VAL A 43 4.66 -8.39 -3.45
C VAL A 43 5.00 -7.86 -4.84
N VAL A 44 5.00 -6.53 -5.04
CA VAL A 44 5.34 -5.94 -6.34
C VAL A 44 6.77 -6.30 -6.75
N ARG A 45 7.74 -6.18 -5.83
CA ARG A 45 9.14 -6.55 -6.11
C ARG A 45 9.31 -8.04 -6.38
N ASP A 46 8.64 -8.87 -5.58
CA ASP A 46 8.64 -10.32 -5.74
C ASP A 46 8.01 -10.77 -7.07
N ALA A 47 7.05 -10.02 -7.59
CA ALA A 47 6.39 -10.30 -8.86
C ALA A 47 7.23 -9.95 -10.10
N GLU A 48 8.23 -9.08 -10.00
CA GLU A 48 9.06 -8.64 -11.13
C GLU A 48 9.81 -9.80 -11.81
N ASP A 49 10.19 -10.82 -11.05
CA ASP A 49 10.96 -11.98 -11.53
C ASP A 49 10.23 -13.32 -11.25
N SER A 50 8.89 -13.32 -11.28
CA SER A 50 8.13 -14.51 -10.93
C SER A 50 6.90 -14.74 -11.79
N LYS A 51 6.53 -16.01 -11.94
CA LYS A 51 5.27 -16.37 -12.58
C LYS A 51 4.12 -15.95 -11.68
N PHE A 52 3.03 -15.51 -12.29
CA PHE A 52 1.83 -15.06 -11.58
C PHE A 52 1.33 -16.06 -10.53
N GLN A 53 1.27 -17.36 -10.87
CA GLN A 53 0.83 -18.39 -9.94
C GLN A 53 1.76 -18.58 -8.74
N ASP A 54 3.06 -18.37 -8.91
CA ASP A 54 4.04 -18.51 -7.82
C ASP A 54 3.89 -17.37 -6.82
N VAL A 55 3.68 -16.14 -7.30
CA VAL A 55 3.40 -14.97 -6.46
C VAL A 55 2.12 -15.18 -5.64
N LEU A 56 1.02 -15.63 -6.28
CA LEU A 56 -0.23 -15.92 -5.58
C LEU A 56 -0.05 -17.01 -4.51
N ASN A 57 0.70 -18.07 -4.82
CA ASN A 57 1.03 -19.12 -3.86
C ASN A 57 1.81 -18.58 -2.67
N ARG A 58 2.82 -17.72 -2.90
CA ARG A 58 3.60 -17.10 -1.82
C ARG A 58 2.75 -16.19 -0.93
N ILE A 59 1.82 -15.43 -1.50
CA ILE A 59 0.89 -14.59 -0.73
C ILE A 59 -0.04 -15.45 0.13
N THR A 60 -0.74 -16.41 -0.50
CA THR A 60 -1.74 -17.26 0.17
C THR A 60 -1.13 -18.15 1.25
N LYS A 61 0.09 -18.64 1.03
CA LYS A 61 0.86 -19.44 1.99
C LYS A 61 1.69 -18.60 2.96
N ARG A 62 1.56 -17.26 2.92
CA ARG A 62 2.25 -16.32 3.83
C ARG A 62 3.77 -16.47 3.83
N GLN A 63 4.36 -16.69 2.65
CA GLN A 63 5.80 -16.91 2.47
C GLN A 63 6.60 -15.61 2.34
N LEU A 64 5.93 -14.47 2.23
CA LEU A 64 6.54 -13.14 2.24
C LEU A 64 6.44 -12.56 3.65
N ALA A 65 7.54 -12.04 4.19
CA ALA A 65 7.62 -11.65 5.60
C ALA A 65 6.63 -10.54 5.95
N THR A 66 6.41 -9.59 5.05
CA THR A 66 5.44 -8.50 5.29
C THR A 66 3.99 -8.96 5.16
N VAL A 67 3.71 -9.95 4.29
CA VAL A 67 2.39 -10.58 4.20
C VAL A 67 2.09 -11.38 5.46
N ASP A 68 3.06 -12.16 5.95
CA ASP A 68 2.92 -12.91 7.19
C ASP A 68 2.68 -11.99 8.39
N ARG A 69 3.46 -10.92 8.50
CA ARG A 69 3.25 -9.90 9.54
C ARG A 69 1.87 -9.26 9.45
N LEU A 70 1.43 -8.86 8.25
CA LEU A 70 0.10 -8.28 8.05
C LEU A 70 -0.99 -9.25 8.51
N TYR A 71 -0.97 -10.50 8.07
CA TYR A 71 -2.05 -11.45 8.39
C TYR A 71 -2.08 -11.90 9.85
N SER A 72 -1.01 -11.68 10.61
CA SER A 72 -0.99 -11.87 12.08
C SER A 72 -1.32 -10.61 12.88
N SER A 73 -1.51 -9.46 12.23
CA SER A 73 -1.56 -8.15 12.91
C SER A 73 -2.91 -7.81 13.54
N GLU A 74 -2.90 -6.94 14.55
CA GLU A 74 -4.12 -6.27 15.03
C GLU A 74 -4.76 -5.44 13.90
N ASP A 75 -3.93 -4.80 13.07
CA ASP A 75 -4.39 -3.98 11.95
C ASP A 75 -5.22 -4.77 10.92
N GLN A 76 -4.93 -6.06 10.69
CA GLN A 76 -5.75 -6.90 9.81
C GLN A 76 -7.18 -7.07 10.34
N LEU A 77 -7.31 -7.27 11.66
CA LEU A 77 -8.63 -7.38 12.31
C LEU A 77 -9.35 -6.04 12.34
N GLU A 78 -8.62 -4.96 12.64
CA GLU A 78 -9.16 -3.59 12.65
C GLU A 78 -9.67 -3.17 11.27
N GLY A 79 -8.93 -3.48 10.19
CA GLY A 79 -9.36 -3.18 8.83
C GLY A 79 -10.69 -3.86 8.48
N ALA A 80 -10.82 -5.15 8.81
CA ALA A 80 -12.07 -5.89 8.59
C ALA A 80 -13.23 -5.34 9.44
N LYS A 81 -12.96 -4.99 10.71
CA LYS A 81 -13.94 -4.44 11.63
C LYS A 81 -14.42 -3.05 11.21
N ALA A 82 -13.49 -2.14 10.91
CA ALA A 82 -13.79 -0.78 10.47
C ALA A 82 -14.61 -0.78 9.16
N PHE A 83 -14.29 -1.68 8.23
CA PHE A 83 -15.08 -1.89 7.02
C PHE A 83 -16.52 -2.34 7.33
N ALA A 84 -16.68 -3.35 8.18
CA ALA A 84 -18.00 -3.85 8.59
C ALA A 84 -18.83 -2.77 9.33
N GLU A 85 -18.18 -1.96 10.14
CA GLU A 85 -18.78 -0.88 10.93
C GLU A 85 -18.95 0.44 10.16
N LYS A 86 -18.47 0.52 8.91
CA LYS A 86 -18.48 1.73 8.06
C LYS A 86 -17.86 2.96 8.74
N ARG A 87 -16.74 2.75 9.43
CA ARG A 87 -15.96 3.82 10.06
C ARG A 87 -14.53 3.82 9.55
N ASP A 88 -13.83 4.90 9.83
CA ASP A 88 -12.40 4.96 9.55
C ASP A 88 -11.62 3.99 10.47
N PRO A 89 -10.64 3.26 9.93
CA PRO A 89 -9.78 2.37 10.69
C PRO A 89 -8.73 3.13 11.49
N VAL A 90 -8.31 2.57 12.64
CA VAL A 90 -7.22 3.09 13.46
C VAL A 90 -6.01 2.17 13.39
N TRP A 91 -5.06 2.50 12.51
CA TRP A 91 -3.85 1.71 12.32
C TRP A 91 -2.82 1.91 13.42
N LYS A 92 -2.25 0.81 13.92
CA LYS A 92 -1.21 0.81 14.96
C LYS A 92 0.13 0.27 14.46
N GLY A 93 0.20 -0.30 13.26
CA GLY A 93 1.41 -0.87 12.66
C GLY A 93 1.86 -2.19 13.29
N ARG A 94 0.94 -2.92 13.93
CA ARG A 94 1.21 -4.17 14.65
C ARG A 94 0.05 -5.13 14.57
#